data_AF-A0A5P6NZ77-F1
#
_entry.id   AF-A0A5P6NZ77-F1
#
_cell.length_a   1.000
_cell.length_b   1.000
_cell.length_c   1.000
_cell.angle_alpha   90.00
_cell.angle_beta   90.00
_cell.angle_gamma   90.00
#
_symmetry.space_group_name_H-M   'P 1'
#
loop_
_entity.id
_entity.type
_entity.pdbx_description
1 polymer ?
#
loop_
_entity_poly.entity_id
_entity_poly.type
_entity_poly.pdbx_seq_one_letter_code
_entity_poly.pdbx_strand_id
1 'polypeptide(L)'
;MPSAPTDRQRPTSPNIQIYRPQLTSVLSIANRMTGMALSAYAVALVVWLVAVAAGPVSYATVQSFIGSWLGQILLLGCTFSFLLHLCGGIRHLAWDLGYGFSLGAIYASGWAVVATSVTLTALTWGLGISLAGHGR
;
A
#
# COMPACT_ATOMS: atom_id res chain seq x y z
N MET A 1 -3.44 -59.95 -1.49
CA MET A 1 -4.54 -59.07 -1.03
C MET A 1 -4.06 -57.63 -1.12
N PRO A 2 -4.55 -56.80 -2.05
CA PRO A 2 -4.20 -55.37 -2.08
C PRO A 2 -4.84 -54.69 -0.86
N SER A 3 -4.06 -53.92 -0.11
CA SER A 3 -4.57 -53.09 0.99
C SER A 3 -5.51 -52.02 0.46
N ALA A 4 -6.75 -51.97 0.96
CA ALA A 4 -7.74 -50.96 0.61
C ALA A 4 -7.19 -49.53 0.87
N PRO A 5 -7.45 -48.55 -0.01
CA PRO A 5 -7.00 -47.18 0.21
C PRO A 5 -7.77 -46.60 1.39
N THR A 6 -7.08 -46.36 2.51
CA THR A 6 -7.63 -45.69 3.69
C THR A 6 -7.38 -44.20 3.61
N ASP A 7 -7.83 -43.54 2.54
CA ASP A 7 -7.75 -42.08 2.46
C ASP A 7 -8.96 -41.43 3.16
N ARG A 8 -9.02 -41.59 4.49
CA ARG A 8 -9.94 -40.79 5.32
C ARG A 8 -9.31 -39.40 5.47
N GLN A 9 -9.63 -38.49 4.54
CA GLN A 9 -9.18 -37.11 4.60
C GLN A 9 -9.62 -36.48 5.92
N ARG A 10 -8.65 -36.08 6.74
CA ARG A 10 -8.91 -35.42 8.01
C ARG A 10 -9.44 -34.01 7.73
N PRO A 11 -10.51 -33.57 8.42
CA PRO A 11 -11.00 -32.22 8.25
C PRO A 11 -9.94 -31.22 8.73
N THR A 12 -9.80 -30.13 7.98
CA THR A 12 -8.95 -28.99 8.40
C THR A 12 -9.61 -28.27 9.57
N SER A 13 -8.81 -27.85 10.55
CA SER A 13 -9.33 -27.04 11.65
C SER A 13 -9.86 -25.70 11.12
N PRO A 14 -10.89 -25.12 11.76
CA PRO A 14 -11.39 -23.80 11.42
C PRO A 14 -10.26 -22.76 11.34
N ASN A 15 -10.29 -21.88 10.34
CA ASN A 15 -9.18 -21.00 9.98
C ASN A 15 -9.57 -19.51 10.07
N ILE A 16 -9.01 -18.66 9.20
CA ILE A 16 -9.18 -17.18 9.17
C ILE A 16 -10.64 -16.73 9.28
N GLN A 17 -11.62 -17.53 8.85
CA GLN A 17 -13.05 -17.20 8.98
C GLN A 17 -13.53 -17.03 10.43
N ILE A 18 -12.89 -17.69 11.40
CA ILE A 18 -13.28 -17.61 12.82
C ILE A 18 -12.34 -16.75 13.68
N TYR A 19 -11.20 -16.32 13.13
CA TYR A 19 -10.18 -15.60 13.91
C TYR A 19 -10.52 -14.12 14.00
N ARG A 20 -10.36 -13.51 15.18
CA ARG A 20 -10.60 -12.07 15.36
C ARG A 20 -9.50 -11.26 14.67
N PRO A 21 -9.82 -10.30 13.79
CA PRO A 21 -8.81 -9.43 13.19
C PRO A 21 -8.08 -8.61 14.26
N GLN A 22 -6.75 -8.60 14.21
CA GLN A 22 -5.92 -7.70 15.03
C GLN A 22 -5.37 -6.58 14.16
N LEU A 23 -5.13 -5.42 14.76
CA LEU A 23 -4.48 -4.29 14.06
C LEU A 23 -3.17 -4.73 13.39
N THR A 24 -2.38 -5.55 14.07
CA THR A 24 -1.07 -6.01 13.59
C THR A 24 -1.16 -6.93 12.37
N SER A 25 -2.12 -7.86 12.36
CA SER A 25 -2.34 -8.78 11.24
C SER A 25 -2.93 -8.05 10.04
N VAL A 26 -3.91 -7.18 10.26
CA VAL A 26 -4.48 -6.32 9.21
C VAL A 26 -3.42 -5.41 8.60
N LEU A 27 -2.60 -4.75 9.43
CA LEU A 27 -1.55 -3.86 8.94
C LEU A 27 -0.45 -4.63 8.18
N SER A 28 -0.14 -5.87 8.58
CA SER A 28 0.78 -6.74 7.83
C SER A 28 0.23 -7.10 6.45
N ILE A 29 -1.06 -7.44 6.35
CA ILE A 29 -1.71 -7.70 5.05
C ILE A 29 -1.74 -6.43 4.21
N ALA A 30 -2.13 -5.30 4.80
CA ALA A 30 -2.17 -4.01 4.12
C ALA A 30 -0.81 -3.63 3.54
N ASN A 31 0.29 -3.81 4.30
CA ASN A 31 1.64 -3.54 3.82
C ASN A 31 2.04 -4.40 2.61
N ARG A 32 1.61 -5.67 2.57
CA ARG A 32 1.82 -6.55 1.40
C ARG A 32 1.00 -6.10 0.19
N MET A 33 -0.28 -5.79 0.41
CA MET A 33 -1.18 -5.32 -0.65
C MET A 33 -0.70 -4.01 -1.27
N THR A 34 -0.26 -3.04 -0.44
CA THR A 34 0.31 -1.79 -0.94
C THR A 34 1.62 -2.00 -1.68
N GLY A 35 2.48 -2.93 -1.22
CA GLY A 35 3.68 -3.33 -1.95
C GLY A 35 3.37 -3.87 -3.35
N MET A 36 2.40 -4.76 -3.48
CA MET A 36 1.96 -5.28 -4.79
C MET A 36 1.36 -4.18 -5.68
N ALA A 37 0.55 -3.29 -5.11
CA ALA A 37 0.00 -2.15 -5.84
C ALA A 37 1.11 -1.21 -6.34
N LEU A 38 2.13 -0.94 -5.52
CA LEU A 38 3.28 -0.11 -5.90
C LEU A 38 4.09 -0.73 -7.04
N SER A 39 4.21 -2.06 -7.10
CA SER A 39 4.82 -2.72 -8.27
C SER A 39 4.05 -2.42 -9.57
N ALA A 40 2.71 -2.36 -9.52
CA ALA A 40 1.91 -1.95 -10.68
C ALA A 40 2.06 -0.45 -10.99
N TYR A 41 2.08 0.41 -9.95
CA TYR A 41 2.32 1.84 -10.13
C TYR A 41 3.72 2.15 -10.68
N ALA A 42 4.74 1.33 -10.39
CA ALA A 42 6.07 1.47 -10.97
C ALA A 42 6.05 1.33 -12.51
N VAL A 43 5.21 0.43 -13.04
CA VAL A 43 5.00 0.33 -14.50
C VAL A 43 4.34 1.60 -15.04
N ALA A 44 3.32 2.13 -14.36
CA ALA A 44 2.69 3.39 -14.74
C ALA A 44 3.68 4.58 -14.71
N LEU A 45 4.60 4.61 -13.73
CA LEU A 45 5.68 5.59 -13.66
C LEU A 45 6.62 5.49 -14.87
N VAL A 46 6.98 4.27 -15.29
CA VAL A 46 7.79 4.05 -16.50
C VAL A 46 7.05 4.57 -17.74
N VAL A 47 5.75 4.29 -17.88
CA VAL A 47 4.93 4.83 -18.99
C VAL A 47 4.94 6.36 -19.00
N TRP A 48 4.81 6.98 -17.83
CA TRP A 48 4.88 8.44 -17.71
C TRP A 48 6.26 8.98 -18.11
N LEU A 49 7.36 8.36 -17.67
CA LEU A 49 8.73 8.74 -18.05
C LEU A 49 8.97 8.59 -19.56
N VAL A 50 8.47 7.51 -20.17
CA VAL A 50 8.54 7.31 -21.62
C VAL A 50 7.74 8.38 -22.35
N ALA A 51 6.56 8.75 -21.85
CA ALA A 51 5.75 9.81 -22.45
C ALA A 51 6.44 11.19 -22.38
N VAL A 52 7.15 11.48 -21.28
CA VAL A 52 8.01 12.67 -21.17
C VAL A 52 9.11 12.65 -22.23
N ALA A 53 9.79 11.51 -22.42
CA ALA A 53 10.88 11.36 -23.39
C ALA A 53 10.40 11.36 -24.85
N ALA A 54 9.20 10.85 -25.13
CA ALA A 54 8.62 10.76 -26.47
C ALA A 54 8.17 12.11 -27.04
N GLY A 55 8.06 13.15 -26.19
CA GLY A 55 7.79 14.51 -26.59
C GLY A 55 6.40 15.04 -26.19
N PRO A 56 6.09 16.29 -26.58
CA PRO A 56 4.99 17.04 -25.98
C PRO A 56 3.60 16.41 -26.16
N VAL A 57 3.34 15.78 -27.31
CA VAL A 57 2.03 15.18 -27.61
C VAL A 57 1.76 13.96 -26.72
N SER A 58 2.75 13.07 -26.58
CA SER A 58 2.65 11.89 -25.71
C SER A 58 2.52 12.29 -24.25
N TYR A 59 3.33 13.26 -23.81
CA TYR A 59 3.25 13.79 -22.46
C TYR A 59 1.88 14.41 -22.14
N ALA A 60 1.35 15.26 -23.04
CA ALA A 60 0.03 15.88 -22.86
C ALA A 60 -1.09 14.83 -22.77
N THR A 61 -1.00 13.74 -23.53
CA THR A 61 -1.95 12.63 -23.48
C THR A 61 -1.97 11.99 -22.10
N VAL A 62 -0.81 11.59 -21.56
CA VAL A 62 -0.71 11.00 -20.22
C VAL A 62 -1.12 12.00 -19.14
N GLN A 63 -0.72 13.26 -19.27
CA GLN A 63 -1.08 14.31 -18.33
C GLN A 63 -2.59 14.55 -18.27
N SER A 64 -3.29 14.48 -19.42
CA SER A 64 -4.75 14.60 -19.47
C SER A 64 -5.45 13.45 -18.73
N PHE A 65 -4.91 12.24 -18.83
CA PHE A 65 -5.42 11.08 -18.09
C PHE A 65 -5.18 11.22 -16.59
N ILE A 66 -3.96 11.59 -16.16
CA ILE A 66 -3.63 11.81 -14.74
C ILE A 66 -4.48 12.95 -14.15
N GLY A 67 -4.74 14.00 -14.93
CA GLY A 67 -5.59 15.13 -14.54
C GLY A 67 -7.09 14.82 -14.50
N SER A 68 -7.54 13.71 -15.08
CA SER A 68 -8.94 13.29 -15.02
C SER A 68 -9.35 12.87 -13.60
N TRP A 69 -10.65 12.85 -13.31
CA TRP A 69 -11.16 12.41 -12.00
C TRP A 69 -10.68 11.00 -11.62
N LEU A 70 -10.61 10.09 -12.60
CA LEU A 70 -10.12 8.72 -12.38
C LEU A 70 -8.60 8.72 -12.13
N GLY A 71 -7.85 9.50 -12.91
CA GLY A 71 -6.41 9.67 -12.71
C GLY A 71 -6.07 10.20 -11.32
N GLN A 72 -6.85 11.17 -10.83
CA GLN A 72 -6.70 11.71 -9.47
C GLN A 72 -6.99 10.65 -8.39
N ILE A 73 -8.03 9.83 -8.55
CA ILE A 73 -8.30 8.72 -7.60
C ILE A 73 -7.15 7.71 -7.58
N LEU A 74 -6.63 7.33 -8.75
CA LEU A 74 -5.49 6.41 -8.85
C LEU A 74 -4.22 7.02 -8.25
N LEU A 75 -3.99 8.31 -8.47
CA LEU A 75 -2.86 9.03 -7.89
C LEU A 75 -2.97 9.12 -6.37
N LEU A 76 -4.18 9.31 -5.83
CA LEU A 76 -4.43 9.29 -4.38
C LEU A 76 -4.14 7.91 -3.80
N GLY A 77 -4.65 6.87 -4.47
CA GLY A 77 -4.39 5.48 -4.11
C GLY A 77 -2.90 5.13 -4.15
N CYS A 78 -2.17 5.59 -5.17
CA CYS A 78 -0.72 5.45 -5.28
C CYS A 78 0.00 6.15 -4.12
N THR A 79 -0.35 7.41 -3.84
CA THR A 79 0.25 8.22 -2.76
C THR A 79 0.04 7.56 -1.40
N PHE A 80 -1.19 7.14 -1.10
CA PHE A 80 -1.52 6.46 0.15
C PHE A 80 -0.80 5.12 0.26
N SER A 81 -0.78 4.33 -0.83
CA SER A 81 -0.08 3.03 -0.86
C SER A 81 1.41 3.20 -0.60
N PHE A 82 2.03 4.20 -1.22
CA PHE A 82 3.45 4.54 -1.01
C PHE A 82 3.74 4.87 0.45
N LEU A 83 2.96 5.79 1.04
CA LEU A 83 3.20 6.26 2.41
C LEU A 83 2.91 5.18 3.46
N LEU A 84 1.85 4.38 3.27
CA LEU A 84 1.57 3.24 4.14
C LEU A 84 2.67 2.18 4.06
N HIS A 85 3.11 1.83 2.84
CA HIS A 85 4.17 0.84 2.64
C HIS A 85 5.50 1.32 3.21
N LEU A 86 5.84 2.60 3.03
CA LEU A 86 7.05 3.20 3.58
C LEU A 86 7.05 3.20 5.11
N CYS A 87 5.97 3.70 5.74
CA CYS A 87 5.86 3.73 7.20
C CYS A 87 5.85 2.32 7.80
N GLY A 88 5.09 1.40 7.17
CA GLY A 88 5.08 -0.01 7.54
C GLY A 88 6.45 -0.66 7.39
N GLY A 89 7.15 -0.39 6.29
CA GLY A 89 8.51 -0.84 6.03
C GLY A 89 9.52 -0.36 7.07
N ILE A 90 9.48 0.92 7.46
CA ILE A 90 10.32 1.46 8.55
C ILE A 90 10.05 0.71 9.87
N ARG A 91 8.77 0.43 10.18
CA ARG A 91 8.42 -0.36 11.36
C ARG A 91 8.99 -1.79 11.27
N HIS A 92 8.93 -2.41 10.10
CA HIS A 92 9.51 -3.73 9.86
C HIS A 92 11.04 -3.72 10.03
N LEU A 93 11.74 -2.72 9.50
CA LEU A 93 13.19 -2.57 9.72
C LEU A 93 13.54 -2.38 11.20
N ALA A 94 12.71 -1.65 11.95
CA ALA A 94 12.91 -1.52 13.40
C ALA A 94 12.76 -2.88 14.12
N TRP A 95 11.83 -3.73 13.69
CA TRP A 95 11.70 -5.10 14.20
C TRP A 95 12.91 -5.96 13.84
N ASP A 96 13.41 -5.85 12.61
CA ASP A 96 14.60 -6.59 12.15
C ASP A 96 15.85 -6.21 12.98
N LEU A 97 15.90 -4.97 13.49
CA LEU A 97 16.94 -4.48 14.39
C LEU A 97 16.74 -4.86 15.87
N GLY A 98 15.67 -5.58 16.22
CA GLY A 98 15.43 -6.03 17.60
C GLY A 98 14.53 -5.12 18.44
N TYR A 99 13.92 -4.07 17.88
CA TYR A 99 13.14 -3.09 18.65
C TYR A 99 11.63 -3.39 18.66
N GLY A 100 10.95 -2.94 19.73
CA GLY A 100 9.49 -2.76 19.71
C GLY A 100 8.62 -4.03 19.80
N PHE A 101 9.10 -5.08 20.47
CA PHE A 101 8.39 -6.37 20.59
C PHE A 101 7.40 -6.50 21.77
N SER A 102 7.35 -5.54 22.69
CA SER A 102 6.32 -5.57 23.74
C SER A 102 4.94 -5.32 23.13
N LEU A 103 3.89 -5.90 23.70
CA LEU A 103 2.52 -5.73 23.19
C LEU A 103 2.14 -4.24 23.08
N GLY A 104 2.48 -3.43 24.09
CA GLY A 104 2.26 -1.98 24.05
C GLY A 104 2.99 -1.31 22.89
N ALA A 105 4.27 -1.63 22.67
CA ALA A 105 5.06 -1.07 21.57
C ALA A 105 4.55 -1.49 20.20
N ILE A 106 4.13 -2.75 20.03
CA ILE A 106 3.57 -3.26 18.78
C ILE A 106 2.28 -2.53 18.39
N TYR A 107 1.37 -2.30 19.34
CA TYR A 107 0.12 -1.57 19.07
C TYR A 107 0.37 -0.07 18.89
N ALA A 108 1.24 0.54 19.70
CA ALA A 108 1.59 1.95 19.55
C ALA A 108 2.22 2.24 18.19
N SER A 109 3.21 1.43 17.79
CA SER A 109 3.85 1.55 16.47
C SER A 109 2.88 1.23 15.32
N GLY A 110 1.93 0.30 15.50
CA GLY A 110 0.87 0.04 14.53
C GLY A 110 -0.02 1.25 14.28
N TRP A 111 -0.50 1.89 15.34
CA TRP A 111 -1.27 3.13 15.22
C TRP A 111 -0.45 4.31 14.70
N ALA A 112 0.82 4.40 15.07
CA ALA A 112 1.73 5.41 14.54
C ALA A 112 1.88 5.30 13.01
N VAL A 113 2.01 4.08 12.47
CA VAL A 113 2.03 3.84 11.02
C VAL A 113 0.76 4.36 10.36
N VAL A 114 -0.42 4.01 10.89
CA VAL A 114 -1.71 4.45 10.32
C VAL A 114 -1.83 5.98 10.36
N ALA A 115 -1.64 6.58 11.53
CA ALA A 115 -1.79 8.03 11.72
C ALA A 115 -0.80 8.82 10.83
N THR A 116 0.47 8.40 10.79
CA THR A 116 1.50 9.06 9.98
C THR A 116 1.19 8.95 8.50
N SER A 117 0.78 7.77 8.02
CA SER A 117 0.46 7.56 6.59
C SER A 117 -0.72 8.40 6.13
N VAL A 118 -1.78 8.47 6.94
CA VAL A 118 -2.95 9.32 6.65
C VAL A 118 -2.56 10.79 6.68
N THR A 119 -1.82 11.22 7.70
CA THR A 119 -1.40 12.63 7.83
C THR A 119 -0.53 13.07 6.67
N LEU A 120 0.50 12.28 6.32
CA LEU A 120 1.38 12.57 5.19
C LEU A 120 0.62 12.58 3.86
N THR A 121 -0.37 11.71 3.68
CA THR A 121 -1.21 11.70 2.47
C THR A 121 -2.02 12.99 2.38
N ALA A 122 -2.68 13.38 3.48
CA ALA A 122 -3.45 14.61 3.55
C ALA A 122 -2.59 15.86 3.32
N LEU A 123 -1.39 15.90 3.90
CA LEU A 123 -0.44 17.00 3.68
C LEU A 123 0.01 17.07 2.21
N THR A 124 0.36 15.93 1.61
CA THR A 124 0.79 15.87 0.19
C THR A 124 -0.30 16.44 -0.73
N TRP A 125 -1.54 16.04 -0.51
CA TRP A 125 -2.68 16.50 -1.30
C TRP A 125 -3.08 17.95 -1.01
N GLY A 126 -3.08 18.35 0.27
CA GLY A 126 -3.36 19.73 0.67
C GLY A 126 -2.35 20.72 0.09
N LEU A 127 -1.06 20.37 0.12
CA LEU A 127 -0.01 21.16 -0.52
C LEU A 127 -0.19 21.19 -2.04
N GLY A 128 -0.44 20.05 -2.68
CA GLY A 128 -0.67 19.98 -4.12
C GLY A 128 -1.83 20.85 -4.60
N ILE A 129 -2.96 20.80 -3.89
CA ILE A 129 -4.15 21.62 -4.19
C ILE A 129 -3.85 23.11 -3.95
N SER A 130 -3.17 23.45 -2.84
CA SER A 130 -2.79 24.83 -2.54
C SER A 130 -1.91 25.41 -3.65
N LEU A 131 -0.86 24.69 -4.06
CA LEU A 131 0.05 25.13 -5.12
C LEU A 131 -0.67 25.28 -6.47
N ALA A 132 -1.60 24.38 -6.80
CA ALA A 132 -2.42 24.47 -8.00
C ALA A 132 -3.39 25.68 -7.97
N GLY A 133 -3.86 26.07 -6.78
CA GLY A 133 -4.74 27.22 -6.59
C GLY A 133 -4.04 28.58 -6.75
N HIS A 134 -2.75 28.67 -6.44
CA HIS A 134 -1.95 29.90 -6.59
C HIS A 134 -1.43 30.14 -8.02
N GLY A 135 -1.50 29.13 -8.90
CA GLY A 135 -1.08 29.22 -10.29
C GLY A 135 -2.18 29.62 -11.28
N ARG A 136 -3.35 30.05 -10.77
CA ARG A 136 -4.47 30.58 -11.56
C ARG A 136 -4.57 32.09 -11.42
#